data_AF-A0A2Z4GFU1-F1
#
_entry.id   AF-A0A2Z4GFU1-F1
#
_cell.length_a   1.000
_cell.length_b   1.000
_cell.length_c   1.000
_cell.angle_alpha   90.00
_cell.angle_beta   90.00
_cell.angle_gamma   90.00
#
_symmetry.space_group_name_H-M   'P 1'
#
loop_
_entity.id
_entity.type
_entity.pdbx_description
1 polymer ?
#
loop_
_entity_poly.entity_id
_entity_poly.type
_entity_poly.pdbx_seq_one_letter_code
_entity_poly.pdbx_strand_id
1 'polypeptide(L)'
;MLFLCLMACSENDTPSITETDGVDISTVVAANYKNDYTDGVSVQVNADNIVIRSTGLPDHKTPYWGEDHEMYEDFPGMNHANANTSMISFNYAMTIPISPTESSTKEQTELGSIGMALNGVPIYNDYEGGGLLEENAWGTFDASGAHPGPREDYHYHCEGTYITVDDSNLIGFLRDGFPIYGRKDQDESYPDDLDENGGHTGSTTDFSDAIYHYHTSNDIYSTSGLYVIKSGAYHGTKGTFTQ
;
A
#
# COMPACT_ATOMS: atom_id res chain seq x y z
N MET A 1 49.09 -56.63 -20.12
CA MET A 1 48.47 -55.75 -19.11
C MET A 1 47.99 -54.52 -19.87
N LEU A 2 46.74 -54.55 -20.33
CA LEU A 2 46.14 -53.56 -21.21
C LEU A 2 45.50 -52.48 -20.32
N PHE A 3 46.05 -51.28 -20.34
CA PHE A 3 45.58 -50.16 -19.52
C PHE A 3 44.50 -49.41 -20.32
N LEU A 4 43.24 -49.60 -19.93
CA LEU A 4 42.07 -48.94 -20.49
C LEU A 4 41.90 -47.60 -19.76
N CYS A 5 42.19 -46.48 -20.43
CA CYS A 5 41.92 -45.13 -19.91
C CYS A 5 40.43 -44.81 -20.10
N LEU A 6 39.68 -44.76 -19.00
CA LEU A 6 38.34 -44.19 -18.94
C LEU A 6 38.48 -42.67 -18.80
N MET A 7 38.16 -41.93 -19.86
CA MET A 7 37.87 -40.50 -19.78
C MET A 7 36.47 -40.35 -19.18
N ALA A 8 36.40 -39.89 -17.93
CA ALA A 8 35.17 -39.39 -17.32
C ALA A 8 35.00 -37.93 -17.75
N CYS A 9 33.92 -37.64 -18.48
CA CYS A 9 33.47 -36.26 -18.70
C CYS A 9 32.98 -35.71 -17.35
N SER A 10 33.59 -34.62 -16.88
CA SER A 10 33.00 -33.81 -15.82
C SER A 10 31.73 -33.18 -16.39
N GLU A 11 30.58 -33.53 -15.81
CA GLU A 11 29.35 -32.79 -16.04
C GLU A 11 29.63 -31.33 -15.67
N ASN A 12 29.43 -30.43 -16.63
CA ASN A 12 29.43 -29.00 -16.36
C ASN A 12 28.19 -28.73 -15.51
N ASP A 13 28.38 -28.68 -14.19
CA ASP A 13 27.44 -28.02 -13.28
C ASP A 13 27.30 -26.58 -13.75
N THR A 14 26.25 -26.34 -14.55
CA THR A 14 25.78 -25.00 -14.82
C THR A 14 25.25 -24.51 -13.48
N PRO A 15 25.81 -23.45 -12.88
CA PRO A 15 25.24 -22.92 -11.66
C PRO A 15 23.83 -22.43 -12.01
N SER A 16 22.83 -23.11 -11.46
CA SER A 16 21.49 -22.59 -11.36
C SER A 16 21.60 -21.29 -10.57
N ILE A 17 21.56 -20.15 -11.27
CA ILE A 17 21.33 -18.86 -10.63
C ILE A 17 19.91 -18.95 -10.10
N THR A 18 19.79 -19.15 -8.79
CA THR A 18 18.55 -18.84 -8.09
C THR A 18 18.43 -17.31 -8.11
N GLU A 19 17.72 -16.79 -9.10
CA GLU A 19 17.23 -15.41 -9.10
C GLU A 19 16.25 -15.28 -7.93
N THR A 20 16.77 -14.98 -6.74
CA THR A 20 16.00 -14.71 -5.52
C THR A 20 16.23 -13.29 -5.02
N ASP A 21 16.60 -12.37 -5.91
CA ASP A 21 16.70 -10.96 -5.55
C ASP A 21 15.40 -10.29 -5.98
N GLY A 22 14.64 -9.77 -5.01
CA GLY A 22 13.39 -9.06 -5.27
C GLY A 22 13.60 -7.86 -6.21
N VAL A 23 12.56 -7.47 -6.93
CA VAL A 23 12.58 -6.29 -7.82
C VAL A 23 12.97 -5.04 -7.02
N ASP A 24 13.95 -4.27 -7.49
CA ASP A 24 14.36 -3.01 -6.86
C ASP A 24 13.25 -1.96 -7.03
N ILE A 25 12.69 -1.50 -5.91
CA ILE A 25 11.58 -0.54 -5.87
C ILE A 25 12.02 0.93 -5.71
N SER A 26 13.31 1.20 -5.55
CA SER A 26 13.83 2.52 -5.19
C SER A 26 13.47 3.63 -6.17
N THR A 27 13.55 3.36 -7.48
CA THR A 27 13.27 4.35 -8.52
C THR A 27 11.78 4.72 -8.54
N VAL A 28 10.90 3.72 -8.45
CA VAL A 28 9.45 3.94 -8.43
C VAL A 28 9.03 4.70 -7.17
N VAL A 29 9.55 4.31 -6.00
CA VAL A 29 9.26 5.00 -4.74
C VAL A 29 9.75 6.45 -4.77
N ALA A 30 11.00 6.68 -5.19
CA ALA A 30 11.57 8.03 -5.22
C ALA A 30 10.88 8.96 -6.23
N ALA A 31 10.31 8.42 -7.30
CA ALA A 31 9.62 9.20 -8.33
C ALA A 31 8.18 9.56 -7.95
N ASN A 32 7.48 8.68 -7.23
CA ASN A 32 6.03 8.77 -7.05
C ASN A 32 5.57 9.33 -5.69
N TYR A 33 6.39 9.23 -4.64
CA TYR A 33 6.02 9.79 -3.34
C TYR A 33 6.13 11.31 -3.33
N LYS A 34 4.97 11.98 -3.36
CA LYS A 34 4.86 13.44 -3.48
C LYS A 34 3.52 13.89 -2.91
N ASN A 35 3.54 14.98 -2.15
CA ASN A 35 2.34 15.65 -1.68
C ASN A 35 2.37 17.09 -2.19
N ASP A 36 1.58 17.38 -3.22
CA ASP A 36 1.66 18.64 -3.97
C ASP A 36 1.05 19.85 -3.25
N TYR A 37 0.41 19.61 -2.10
CA TYR A 37 -0.22 20.66 -1.31
C TYR A 37 0.62 21.07 -0.10
N THR A 38 1.02 20.10 0.71
CA THR A 38 1.72 20.34 1.99
C THR A 38 3.23 20.30 1.87
N ASP A 39 3.77 19.80 0.75
CA ASP A 39 5.18 19.42 0.59
C ASP A 39 5.68 18.49 1.72
N GLY A 40 4.76 17.77 2.37
CA GLY A 40 4.99 17.04 3.60
C GLY A 40 5.69 15.69 3.45
N VAL A 41 6.03 15.29 2.22
CA VAL A 41 6.57 13.96 1.89
C VAL A 41 8.03 14.05 1.48
N SER A 42 8.86 13.12 1.97
CA SER A 42 10.24 12.97 1.52
C SER A 42 10.67 11.51 1.50
N VAL A 43 11.56 11.18 0.54
CA VAL A 43 12.10 9.83 0.36
C VAL A 43 13.60 9.85 0.56
N GLN A 44 14.11 8.90 1.33
CA GLN A 44 15.53 8.62 1.48
C GLN A 44 15.81 7.19 1.06
N VAL A 45 16.53 7.01 -0.05
CA VAL A 45 17.02 5.70 -0.50
C VAL A 45 18.38 5.43 0.15
N ASN A 46 18.48 4.32 0.87
CA ASN A 46 19.73 3.79 1.43
C ASN A 46 20.13 2.53 0.66
N ALA A 47 21.23 1.88 1.06
CA ALA A 47 21.72 0.67 0.38
C ALA A 47 20.70 -0.49 0.39
N ASP A 48 20.07 -0.76 1.54
CA ASP A 48 19.23 -1.94 1.72
C ASP A 48 17.75 -1.60 1.96
N ASN A 49 17.42 -0.33 2.16
CA ASN A 49 16.08 0.11 2.51
C ASN A 49 15.77 1.52 2.01
N ILE A 50 14.48 1.84 2.02
CA ILE A 50 13.95 3.16 1.70
C ILE A 50 13.21 3.67 2.93
N VAL A 51 13.45 4.93 3.31
CA VAL A 51 12.73 5.61 4.39
C VAL A 51 11.87 6.71 3.77
N ILE A 52 10.55 6.56 3.87
CA ILE A 52 9.56 7.53 3.45
C ILE A 52 9.09 8.27 4.70
N ARG A 53 9.10 9.60 4.68
CA ARG A 53 8.61 10.45 5.77
C ARG A 53 7.43 11.29 5.30
N SER A 54 6.47 11.49 6.18
CA SER A 54 5.23 12.21 5.86
C SER A 54 4.65 12.96 7.06
N THR A 55 3.94 14.05 6.79
CA THR A 55 3.05 14.71 7.76
C THR A 55 1.73 13.96 7.97
N GLY A 56 1.36 13.10 7.01
CA GLY A 56 0.09 12.36 6.98
C GLY A 56 -1.13 13.20 6.61
N LEU A 57 -0.95 14.46 6.22
CA LEU A 57 -2.03 15.30 5.71
C LEU A 57 -2.21 15.05 4.21
N PRO A 58 -3.46 14.95 3.71
CA PRO A 58 -3.73 14.72 2.29
C PRO A 58 -3.36 15.94 1.43
N ASP A 59 -3.16 15.72 0.13
CA ASP A 59 -3.01 16.77 -0.88
C ASP A 59 -4.28 17.00 -1.71
N HIS A 60 -5.40 16.45 -1.26
CA HIS A 60 -6.70 16.58 -1.90
C HIS A 60 -7.73 17.19 -0.96
N LYS A 61 -8.92 17.43 -1.51
CA LYS A 61 -10.02 18.00 -0.74
C LYS A 61 -10.60 17.00 0.24
N THR A 62 -11.06 17.49 1.38
CA THR A 62 -11.77 16.70 2.38
C THR A 62 -12.55 17.64 3.30
N PRO A 63 -13.71 17.23 3.84
CA PRO A 63 -14.42 17.98 4.87
C PRO A 63 -13.56 18.23 6.12
N TYR A 64 -12.56 17.37 6.37
CA TYR A 64 -11.70 17.44 7.55
C TYR A 64 -10.68 18.57 7.56
N TRP A 65 -10.53 19.29 6.43
CA TRP A 65 -9.83 20.58 6.41
C TRP A 65 -10.62 21.70 7.13
N GLY A 66 -11.93 21.54 7.27
CA GLY A 66 -12.85 22.53 7.87
C GLY A 66 -13.41 23.54 6.86
N GLU A 67 -14.66 23.99 7.06
CA GLU A 67 -15.45 24.79 6.09
C GLU A 67 -14.76 26.08 5.59
N ASP A 68 -13.89 26.67 6.41
CA ASP A 68 -13.17 27.91 6.06
C ASP A 68 -11.87 27.67 5.26
N HIS A 69 -11.51 26.42 4.97
CA HIS A 69 -10.28 26.03 4.30
C HIS A 69 -10.45 25.85 2.78
N GLU A 70 -9.44 26.20 1.97
CA GLU A 70 -9.55 26.12 0.50
C GLU A 70 -9.67 24.68 -0.04
N MET A 71 -9.11 23.72 0.70
CA MET A 71 -9.21 22.29 0.43
C MET A 71 -10.45 21.64 1.05
N TYR A 72 -11.41 22.44 1.53
CA TYR A 72 -12.69 21.90 1.99
C TYR A 72 -13.55 21.36 0.83
N GLU A 73 -14.25 20.26 1.10
CA GLU A 73 -15.42 19.81 0.36
C GLU A 73 -16.41 19.15 1.33
N ASP A 74 -17.70 19.12 0.97
CA ASP A 74 -18.73 18.47 1.79
C ASP A 74 -18.53 16.95 1.87
N PHE A 75 -19.04 16.32 2.93
CA PHE A 75 -19.12 14.86 3.01
C PHE A 75 -19.95 14.26 1.87
N PRO A 76 -19.60 13.06 1.37
CA PRO A 76 -20.40 12.37 0.38
C PRO A 76 -21.71 11.83 0.99
N GLY A 77 -22.83 12.06 0.30
CA GLY A 77 -24.12 11.46 0.66
C GLY A 77 -24.61 11.84 2.06
N MET A 78 -24.78 10.85 2.94
CA MET A 78 -25.25 11.02 4.32
C MET A 78 -24.09 10.95 5.34
N ASN A 79 -22.85 10.88 4.86
CA ASN A 79 -21.69 10.80 5.74
C ASN A 79 -21.52 12.10 6.53
N HIS A 80 -20.87 11.98 7.68
CA HIS A 80 -20.66 13.10 8.61
C HIS A 80 -19.51 12.77 9.56
N ALA A 81 -18.85 13.80 10.07
CA ALA A 81 -17.83 13.61 11.09
C ALA A 81 -18.43 12.98 12.37
N ASN A 82 -17.64 12.16 13.05
CA ASN A 82 -17.90 11.77 14.43
C ASN A 82 -17.25 12.80 15.40
N ALA A 83 -16.74 12.35 16.55
CA ALA A 83 -16.02 13.22 17.48
C ALA A 83 -14.71 13.81 16.90
N ASN A 84 -14.11 13.15 15.91
CA ASN A 84 -12.88 13.56 15.25
C ASN A 84 -13.26 14.43 14.05
N THR A 85 -13.22 15.74 14.25
CA THR A 85 -13.71 16.73 13.26
C THR A 85 -12.58 17.47 12.54
N SER A 86 -11.34 17.19 12.92
CA SER A 86 -10.15 17.85 12.36
C SER A 86 -9.02 16.85 12.18
N MET A 87 -7.97 17.27 11.47
CA MET A 87 -6.75 16.51 11.29
C MET A 87 -5.52 17.38 11.57
N ILE A 88 -4.46 16.77 12.10
CA ILE A 88 -3.19 17.44 12.39
C ILE A 88 -2.01 16.70 11.78
N SER A 89 -0.91 17.42 11.55
CA SER A 89 0.32 16.84 11.04
C SER A 89 1.06 16.02 12.11
N PHE A 90 1.67 14.91 11.68
CA PHE A 90 2.57 14.07 12.48
C PHE A 90 3.98 14.00 11.86
N ASN A 91 4.88 13.20 12.45
CA ASN A 91 6.22 12.93 11.90
C ASN A 91 6.34 11.45 11.52
N TYR A 92 5.53 11.02 10.55
CA TYR A 92 5.56 9.63 10.13
C TYR A 92 6.89 9.26 9.49
N ALA A 93 7.36 8.05 9.75
CA ALA A 93 8.46 7.44 9.04
C ALA A 93 8.15 5.95 8.78
N MET A 94 8.06 5.58 7.51
CA MET A 94 7.92 4.21 7.05
C MET A 94 9.26 3.75 6.45
N THR A 95 9.79 2.63 6.94
CA THR A 95 10.99 2.00 6.37
C THR A 95 10.60 0.69 5.72
N ILE A 96 10.92 0.53 4.44
CA ILE A 96 10.61 -0.66 3.63
C ILE A 96 11.90 -1.21 2.97
N PRO A 97 12.00 -2.51 2.68
CA PRO A 97 13.15 -3.06 1.96
C PRO A 97 13.26 -2.47 0.54
N ILE A 98 14.48 -2.32 0.03
CA ILE A 98 14.69 -1.84 -1.35
C ILE A 98 14.28 -2.89 -2.40
N SER A 99 14.35 -4.16 -2.04
CA SER A 99 13.97 -5.32 -2.86
C SER A 99 13.12 -6.25 -2.00
N PRO A 100 11.78 -6.06 -1.97
CA PRO A 100 10.89 -6.88 -1.16
C PRO A 100 10.90 -8.33 -1.67
N THR A 101 10.90 -9.27 -0.73
CA THR A 101 10.85 -10.72 -1.01
C THR A 101 9.73 -11.36 -0.21
N GLU A 102 9.21 -12.46 -0.74
CA GLU A 102 8.25 -13.30 -0.01
C GLU A 102 8.79 -13.71 1.37
N SER A 103 7.95 -13.58 2.40
CA SER A 103 8.21 -14.14 3.72
C SER A 103 7.66 -15.57 3.80
N SER A 104 8.42 -16.46 4.45
CA SER A 104 7.96 -17.81 4.80
C SER A 104 6.81 -17.82 5.82
N THR A 105 6.52 -16.68 6.44
CA THR A 105 5.42 -16.51 7.40
C THR A 105 4.69 -15.21 7.09
N LYS A 106 3.42 -15.34 6.69
CA LYS A 106 2.53 -14.23 6.37
C LYS A 106 2.01 -13.63 7.66
N GLU A 107 2.49 -12.44 8.00
CA GLU A 107 2.07 -11.73 9.21
C GLU A 107 0.77 -10.96 8.94
N GLN A 108 -0.26 -11.18 9.75
CA GLN A 108 -1.51 -10.45 9.63
C GLN A 108 -1.30 -8.95 9.85
N THR A 109 -2.01 -8.13 9.06
CA THR A 109 -2.13 -6.72 9.40
C THR A 109 -2.89 -6.55 10.72
N GLU A 110 -2.58 -5.48 11.43
CA GLU A 110 -3.19 -5.15 12.72
C GLU A 110 -3.70 -3.71 12.66
N LEU A 111 -4.41 -3.29 13.71
CA LEU A 111 -4.87 -1.91 13.87
C LEU A 111 -3.73 -0.90 13.69
N GLY A 112 -3.97 0.14 12.89
CA GLY A 112 -3.04 1.23 12.63
C GLY A 112 -2.47 1.21 11.21
N SER A 113 -1.34 1.91 11.03
CA SER A 113 -0.73 2.08 9.71
C SER A 113 -0.09 0.79 9.19
N ILE A 114 -0.58 0.32 8.05
CA ILE A 114 -0.10 -0.88 7.36
C ILE A 114 0.72 -0.56 6.10
N GLY A 115 0.66 0.69 5.66
CA GLY A 115 1.37 1.21 4.50
C GLY A 115 1.26 2.73 4.42
N MET A 116 1.76 3.30 3.34
CA MET A 116 1.64 4.72 3.04
C MET A 116 1.20 4.89 1.59
N ALA A 117 0.24 5.78 1.36
CA ALA A 117 -0.15 6.19 0.02
C ALA A 117 0.92 7.12 -0.57
N LEU A 118 0.95 7.27 -1.90
CA LEU A 118 1.94 8.10 -2.60
C LEU A 118 1.94 9.57 -2.13
N ASN A 119 0.80 10.09 -1.69
CA ASN A 119 0.69 11.42 -1.11
C ASN A 119 1.10 11.50 0.38
N GLY A 120 1.58 10.40 0.96
CA GLY A 120 2.10 10.35 2.32
C GLY A 120 1.05 10.07 3.41
N VAL A 121 -0.23 9.96 3.07
CA VAL A 121 -1.25 9.60 4.06
C VAL A 121 -1.11 8.11 4.43
N PRO A 122 -1.19 7.74 5.73
CA PRO A 122 -1.20 6.35 6.14
C PRO A 122 -2.35 5.54 5.52
N ILE A 123 -2.06 4.31 5.11
CA ILE A 123 -3.07 3.31 4.73
C ILE A 123 -3.33 2.43 5.95
N TYR A 124 -4.60 2.28 6.32
CA TYR A 124 -5.07 1.38 7.38
C TYR A 124 -5.78 0.19 6.72
N ASN A 125 -5.90 -0.91 7.46
CA ASN A 125 -6.62 -2.10 7.00
C ASN A 125 -8.13 -1.97 7.26
N ASP A 126 -8.87 -3.08 7.16
CA ASP A 126 -10.30 -3.14 7.48
C ASP A 126 -10.61 -3.17 9.00
N TYR A 127 -9.67 -2.73 9.83
CA TYR A 127 -9.87 -2.57 11.27
C TYR A 127 -9.84 -1.11 11.72
N GLU A 128 -10.69 -0.81 12.70
CA GLU A 128 -10.69 0.38 13.53
C GLU A 128 -10.60 -0.01 15.03
N GLY A 129 -10.60 0.98 15.93
CA GLY A 129 -10.45 0.75 17.37
C GLY A 129 -11.48 -0.22 17.99
N GLY A 130 -12.68 -0.32 17.42
CA GLY A 130 -13.74 -1.25 17.80
C GLY A 130 -13.69 -2.64 17.16
N GLY A 131 -12.79 -2.90 16.21
CA GLY A 131 -12.70 -4.17 15.49
C GLY A 131 -12.75 -3.96 13.98
N LEU A 132 -13.48 -4.82 13.26
CA LEU A 132 -13.71 -4.63 11.82
C LEU A 132 -14.48 -3.34 11.55
N LEU A 133 -14.29 -2.75 10.38
CA LEU A 133 -15.06 -1.58 9.96
C LEU A 133 -16.56 -1.86 10.01
N GLU A 134 -17.30 -0.94 10.61
CA GLU A 134 -18.76 -0.98 10.71
C GLU A 134 -19.36 0.38 10.27
N GLU A 135 -20.69 0.49 10.28
CA GLU A 135 -21.41 1.67 9.76
C GLU A 135 -21.07 2.97 10.46
N ASN A 136 -20.79 2.91 11.76
CA ASN A 136 -20.30 4.04 12.54
C ASN A 136 -18.93 4.56 12.07
N ALA A 137 -18.10 3.72 11.46
CA ALA A 137 -16.80 4.09 10.91
C ALA A 137 -16.96 4.59 9.48
N TRP A 138 -17.50 3.79 8.56
CA TRP A 138 -17.60 4.19 7.16
C TRP A 138 -18.59 5.33 6.90
N GLY A 139 -19.57 5.55 7.79
CA GLY A 139 -20.43 6.73 7.77
C GLY A 139 -19.69 8.04 8.06
N THR A 140 -18.43 7.96 8.47
CA THR A 140 -17.54 9.12 8.66
C THR A 140 -16.56 9.32 7.53
N PHE A 141 -16.49 8.42 6.55
CA PHE A 141 -15.52 8.58 5.47
C PHE A 141 -15.85 9.76 4.58
N ASP A 142 -14.81 10.47 4.13
CA ASP A 142 -14.94 11.43 3.05
C ASP A 142 -14.96 10.74 1.68
N ALA A 143 -14.93 11.54 0.60
CA ALA A 143 -14.96 11.04 -0.77
C ALA A 143 -13.73 10.19 -1.16
N SER A 144 -12.69 10.15 -0.31
CA SER A 144 -11.47 9.36 -0.49
C SER A 144 -11.47 8.06 0.31
N GLY A 145 -12.59 7.70 0.97
CA GLY A 145 -12.63 6.49 1.79
C GLY A 145 -11.78 6.58 3.06
N ALA A 146 -11.62 7.80 3.58
CA ALA A 146 -10.75 8.12 4.71
C ALA A 146 -11.44 8.96 5.78
N HIS A 147 -10.84 8.95 6.98
CA HIS A 147 -11.23 9.80 8.09
C HIS A 147 -10.08 10.01 9.08
N PRO A 148 -10.17 10.99 10.01
CA PRO A 148 -9.26 11.10 11.13
C PRO A 148 -9.64 10.17 12.29
N GLY A 149 -8.61 9.53 12.86
CA GLY A 149 -8.71 8.77 14.09
C GLY A 149 -8.85 9.65 15.34
N PRO A 150 -9.00 9.06 16.54
CA PRO A 150 -9.13 9.80 17.81
C PRO A 150 -7.96 10.73 18.15
N ARG A 151 -6.82 10.57 17.48
CA ARG A 151 -5.64 11.42 17.63
C ARG A 151 -5.56 12.50 16.54
N GLU A 152 -6.61 12.65 15.74
CA GLU A 152 -6.64 13.54 14.57
C GLU A 152 -5.65 13.11 13.48
N ASP A 153 -5.30 11.82 13.44
CA ASP A 153 -4.53 11.18 12.37
C ASP A 153 -5.43 10.78 11.21
N TYR A 154 -5.34 11.48 10.09
CA TYR A 154 -6.08 11.17 8.86
C TYR A 154 -5.48 9.93 8.16
N HIS A 155 -6.32 8.99 7.72
CA HIS A 155 -5.86 7.75 7.09
C HIS A 155 -6.91 7.15 6.14
N TYR A 156 -6.44 6.44 5.10
CA TYR A 156 -7.28 5.73 4.13
C TYR A 156 -7.61 4.32 4.60
N HIS A 157 -8.86 3.91 4.39
CA HIS A 157 -9.30 2.52 4.53
C HIS A 157 -9.75 1.92 3.19
N CYS A 158 -10.45 2.71 2.39
CA CYS A 158 -11.14 2.26 1.19
C CYS A 158 -10.71 3.05 -0.06
N GLU A 159 -11.00 2.51 -1.23
CA GLU A 159 -10.87 3.26 -2.48
C GLU A 159 -11.71 4.53 -2.44
N GLY A 160 -11.30 5.53 -3.20
CA GLY A 160 -11.96 6.81 -3.20
C GLY A 160 -11.38 7.79 -4.21
N THR A 161 -12.15 8.83 -4.45
CA THR A 161 -12.07 9.75 -5.60
C THR A 161 -10.67 10.25 -5.91
N TYR A 162 -9.87 10.52 -4.88
CA TYR A 162 -8.54 11.13 -5.03
C TYR A 162 -7.38 10.14 -4.97
N ILE A 163 -7.65 8.83 -4.77
CA ILE A 163 -6.62 7.80 -4.60
C ILE A 163 -6.69 6.77 -5.72
N THR A 164 -7.86 6.19 -5.94
CA THR A 164 -8.13 5.18 -6.97
C THR A 164 -9.64 5.03 -7.10
N VAL A 165 -10.15 4.83 -8.32
CA VAL A 165 -11.56 4.48 -8.54
C VAL A 165 -11.65 3.47 -9.67
N ASP A 166 -11.80 2.19 -9.30
CA ASP A 166 -12.01 1.11 -10.27
C ASP A 166 -10.98 1.13 -11.43
N ASP A 167 -9.70 1.33 -11.10
CA ASP A 167 -8.60 1.51 -12.05
C ASP A 167 -7.39 0.64 -11.69
N SER A 168 -6.29 0.82 -12.43
CA SER A 168 -5.01 0.13 -12.26
C SER A 168 -3.90 1.02 -11.66
N ASN A 169 -4.27 2.12 -10.99
CA ASN A 169 -3.31 3.10 -10.50
C ASN A 169 -2.54 2.60 -9.28
N LEU A 170 -1.25 2.96 -9.19
CA LEU A 170 -0.44 2.75 -7.99
C LEU A 170 -0.96 3.65 -6.86
N ILE A 171 -1.40 3.05 -5.76
CA ILE A 171 -1.90 3.76 -4.58
C ILE A 171 -0.76 4.11 -3.63
N GLY A 172 0.19 3.20 -3.47
CA GLY A 172 1.27 3.32 -2.51
C GLY A 172 2.00 2.01 -2.26
N PHE A 173 2.64 1.92 -1.10
CA PHE A 173 3.40 0.73 -0.71
C PHE A 173 3.02 0.31 0.70
N LEU A 174 2.90 -1.00 0.90
CA LEU A 174 2.74 -1.57 2.23
C LEU A 174 4.09 -1.68 2.94
N ARG A 175 4.04 -1.90 4.25
CA ARG A 175 5.25 -1.97 5.09
C ARG A 175 6.23 -3.05 4.68
N ASP A 176 5.80 -4.11 4.02
CA ASP A 176 6.68 -5.16 3.51
C ASP A 176 7.39 -4.80 2.19
N GLY A 177 7.10 -3.62 1.65
CA GLY A 177 7.73 -3.06 0.45
C GLY A 177 7.05 -3.46 -0.85
N PHE A 178 6.00 -4.28 -0.84
CA PHE A 178 5.26 -4.56 -2.06
C PHE A 178 4.26 -3.42 -2.37
N PRO A 179 4.12 -3.03 -3.65
CA PRO A 179 3.19 -2.00 -4.07
C PRO A 179 1.74 -2.48 -3.94
N ILE A 180 0.84 -1.52 -3.78
CA ILE A 180 -0.61 -1.75 -3.78
C ILE A 180 -1.27 -0.85 -4.82
N TYR A 181 -2.14 -1.46 -5.62
CA TYR A 181 -2.82 -0.83 -6.75
C TYR A 181 -4.33 -0.75 -6.52
N GLY A 182 -4.99 -0.04 -7.44
CA GLY A 182 -6.43 -0.09 -7.63
C GLY A 182 -6.93 -1.50 -7.92
N ARG A 183 -8.19 -1.57 -8.31
CA ARG A 183 -8.94 -2.84 -8.43
C ARG A 183 -8.59 -3.67 -9.66
N LYS A 184 -7.84 -3.11 -10.61
CA LYS A 184 -7.54 -3.72 -11.91
C LYS A 184 -6.05 -3.93 -12.12
N ASP A 185 -5.73 -4.86 -12.99
CA ASP A 185 -4.40 -5.01 -13.57
C ASP A 185 -4.12 -3.90 -14.59
N GLN A 186 -2.85 -3.72 -14.95
CA GLN A 186 -2.42 -2.70 -15.93
C GLN A 186 -3.11 -2.79 -17.31
N ASP A 187 -3.74 -3.92 -17.63
CA ASP A 187 -4.50 -4.11 -18.87
C ASP A 187 -6.00 -3.79 -18.71
N GLU A 188 -6.37 -3.21 -17.56
CA GLU A 188 -7.73 -2.84 -17.15
C GLU A 188 -8.67 -4.02 -16.91
N SER A 189 -8.15 -5.25 -16.80
CA SER A 189 -8.91 -6.41 -16.36
C SER A 189 -8.94 -6.52 -14.83
N TYR A 190 -9.94 -7.24 -14.29
CA TYR A 190 -9.95 -7.58 -12.87
C TYR A 190 -9.14 -8.86 -12.65
N PRO A 191 -8.19 -8.88 -11.70
CA PRO A 191 -7.42 -10.08 -11.42
C PRO A 191 -8.34 -11.18 -10.86
N ASP A 192 -8.21 -12.39 -11.39
CA ASP A 192 -8.99 -13.57 -10.98
C ASP A 192 -8.14 -14.66 -10.29
N ASP A 193 -6.88 -14.34 -10.01
CA ASP A 193 -5.86 -15.23 -9.45
C ASP A 193 -5.17 -14.68 -8.18
N LEU A 194 -5.81 -13.72 -7.48
CA LEU A 194 -5.31 -13.18 -6.22
C LEU A 194 -5.14 -14.29 -5.16
N ASP A 195 -4.03 -14.21 -4.43
CA ASP A 195 -3.76 -15.08 -3.28
C ASP A 195 -4.59 -14.67 -2.04
N GLU A 196 -4.44 -15.42 -0.95
CA GLU A 196 -5.13 -15.17 0.33
C GLU A 196 -4.78 -13.80 0.97
N ASN A 197 -3.73 -13.12 0.49
CA ASN A 197 -3.29 -11.82 0.97
C ASN A 197 -3.81 -10.66 0.09
N GLY A 198 -4.55 -10.97 -0.98
CA GLY A 198 -5.13 -10.00 -1.90
C GLY A 198 -4.15 -9.50 -2.97
N GLY A 199 -3.15 -10.30 -3.33
CA GLY A 199 -2.16 -9.94 -4.34
C GLY A 199 -1.73 -11.10 -5.24
N HIS A 200 -1.00 -10.79 -6.29
CA HIS A 200 -0.43 -11.76 -7.22
C HIS A 200 0.91 -11.27 -7.78
N THR A 201 1.63 -12.11 -8.54
CA THR A 201 2.83 -11.67 -9.27
C THR A 201 2.48 -11.46 -10.74
N GLY A 202 2.63 -10.23 -11.21
CA GLY A 202 2.25 -9.83 -12.55
C GLY A 202 3.04 -8.63 -13.04
N SER A 203 2.85 -8.30 -14.31
CA SER A 203 3.37 -7.06 -14.87
C SER A 203 2.52 -5.88 -14.40
N THR A 204 3.16 -4.74 -14.17
CA THR A 204 2.50 -3.51 -13.69
C THR A 204 2.95 -2.33 -14.55
N THR A 205 2.22 -1.21 -14.47
CA THR A 205 2.57 0.01 -15.20
C THR A 205 3.92 0.59 -14.77
N ASP A 206 4.28 0.44 -13.48
CA ASP A 206 5.42 1.12 -12.87
C ASP A 206 6.73 0.31 -12.90
N PHE A 207 6.65 -1.01 -13.09
CA PHE A 207 7.79 -1.92 -13.05
C PHE A 207 8.00 -2.64 -14.37
N SER A 208 9.25 -2.66 -14.87
CA SER A 208 9.60 -3.39 -16.09
C SER A 208 9.59 -4.91 -15.92
N ASP A 209 9.88 -5.37 -14.70
CA ASP A 209 9.86 -6.78 -14.33
C ASP A 209 8.57 -7.09 -13.56
N ALA A 210 8.09 -8.33 -13.69
CA ALA A 210 6.95 -8.77 -12.92
C ALA A 210 7.28 -8.75 -11.42
N ILE A 211 6.37 -8.20 -10.62
CA ILE A 211 6.53 -8.04 -9.17
C ILE A 211 5.26 -8.53 -8.48
N TYR A 212 5.40 -9.09 -7.28
CA TYR A 212 4.24 -9.30 -6.43
C TYR A 212 3.63 -7.96 -6.04
N HIS A 213 2.32 -7.82 -6.17
CA HIS A 213 1.61 -6.59 -5.82
C HIS A 213 0.20 -6.90 -5.34
N TYR A 214 -0.33 -6.01 -4.49
CA TYR A 214 -1.67 -6.11 -3.96
C TYR A 214 -2.66 -5.30 -4.79
N HIS A 215 -3.92 -5.69 -4.71
CA HIS A 215 -5.03 -4.90 -5.24
C HIS A 215 -5.97 -4.48 -4.12
N THR A 216 -6.55 -3.30 -4.30
CA THR A 216 -7.82 -2.96 -3.65
C THR A 216 -8.85 -4.05 -3.92
N SER A 217 -9.61 -4.44 -2.89
CA SER A 217 -10.59 -5.53 -3.02
C SER A 217 -11.62 -5.23 -4.11
N ASN A 218 -12.03 -6.27 -4.84
CA ASN A 218 -13.17 -6.20 -5.77
C ASN A 218 -14.50 -6.59 -5.14
N ASP A 219 -14.48 -7.00 -3.87
CA ASP A 219 -15.68 -7.31 -3.11
C ASP A 219 -16.18 -6.09 -2.34
N ILE A 220 -17.48 -5.84 -2.44
CA ILE A 220 -18.14 -4.81 -1.63
C ILE A 220 -17.97 -5.19 -0.16
N TYR A 221 -17.44 -4.26 0.62
CA TYR A 221 -17.22 -4.46 2.04
C TYR A 221 -18.55 -4.35 2.79
N SER A 222 -19.04 -5.49 3.30
CA SER A 222 -20.31 -5.56 4.03
C SER A 222 -21.48 -4.98 3.22
N THR A 223 -22.28 -4.08 3.79
CA THR A 223 -23.37 -3.35 3.11
C THR A 223 -23.00 -1.92 2.73
N SER A 224 -21.72 -1.55 2.84
CA SER A 224 -21.28 -0.15 2.71
C SER A 224 -21.28 0.38 1.28
N GLY A 225 -21.12 -0.51 0.28
CA GLY A 225 -20.84 -0.10 -1.09
C GLY A 225 -19.39 0.37 -1.32
N LEU A 226 -18.51 0.21 -0.33
CA LEU A 226 -17.09 0.56 -0.39
C LEU A 226 -16.23 -0.66 -0.68
N TYR A 227 -15.00 -0.41 -1.13
CA TYR A 227 -13.99 -1.42 -1.40
C TYR A 227 -12.75 -1.11 -0.57
N VAL A 228 -12.37 -2.02 0.32
CA VAL A 228 -11.20 -1.83 1.20
C VAL A 228 -9.92 -1.92 0.38
N ILE A 229 -8.99 -1.00 0.64
CA ILE A 229 -7.67 -0.99 0.00
C ILE A 229 -6.92 -2.27 0.36
N LYS A 230 -6.81 -2.62 1.64
CA LYS A 230 -6.12 -3.84 2.08
C LYS A 230 -6.73 -4.45 3.33
N SER A 231 -6.92 -5.77 3.31
CA SER A 231 -7.15 -6.60 4.49
C SER A 231 -6.23 -7.82 4.47
N GLY A 232 -6.17 -8.60 5.56
CA GLY A 232 -5.36 -9.81 5.63
C GLY A 232 -3.86 -9.55 5.87
N ALA A 233 -3.00 -10.51 5.51
CA ALA A 233 -1.58 -10.49 5.83
C ALA A 233 -0.69 -9.78 4.81
N TYR A 234 0.53 -9.47 5.24
CA TYR A 234 1.65 -9.13 4.35
C TYR A 234 2.18 -10.40 3.67
N HIS A 235 2.60 -10.25 2.42
CA HIS A 235 3.27 -11.23 1.60
C HIS A 235 4.76 -11.32 1.96
N GLY A 236 5.39 -10.17 2.19
CA GLY A 236 6.79 -10.05 2.61
C GLY A 236 6.97 -9.89 4.12
N THR A 237 8.20 -9.55 4.51
CA THR A 237 8.51 -9.19 5.90
C THR A 237 8.25 -7.71 6.11
N LYS A 238 7.33 -7.35 7.01
CA LYS A 238 7.02 -5.94 7.27
C LYS A 238 8.22 -5.20 7.85
N GLY A 239 8.49 -4.01 7.31
CA GLY A 239 9.35 -3.01 7.89
C GLY A 239 8.67 -2.21 9.00
N THR A 240 9.26 -1.06 9.34
CA THR A 240 8.80 -0.23 10.45
C THR A 240 7.90 0.90 9.98
N PHE A 241 6.99 1.33 10.86
CA PHE A 241 6.17 2.51 10.68
C PHE A 241 6.07 3.21 12.03
N THR A 242 6.57 4.45 12.12
CA THR A 242 6.56 5.25 13.35
C THR A 242 5.83 6.56 13.12
N GLN A 243 5.30 7.14 14.20
CA GLN A 243 4.60 8.43 14.25
C GLN A 243 5.25 9.34 15.28
#